data_AF-A0A1J0EUA0-F1
#
_entry.id   AF-A0A1J0EUA0-F1
#
_cell.length_a   1.000
_cell.length_b   1.000
_cell.length_c   1.000
_cell.angle_alpha   90.00
_cell.angle_beta   90.00
_cell.angle_gamma   90.00
#
_symmetry.space_group_name_H-M   'P 1'
#
loop_
_entity.id
_entity.type
_entity.pdbx_description
1 polymer ?
#
loop_
_entity_poly.entity_id
_entity_poly.type
_entity_poly.pdbx_seq_one_letter_code
_entity_poly.pdbx_strand_id
1 'polypeptide(L)' 'MKLVTEAHDLIGKSVYFQTDHTSYGEGQVIEVHEAQDVVTVLEKDTGARWKGSMDHIEITD' A
#
# COMPACT_ATOMS: atom_id res chain seq x y z
N MET A 1 28.40 9.49 2.43
CA MET A 1 27.50 8.38 2.80
C MET A 1 26.24 8.52 1.96
N LYS A 2 25.98 7.57 1.06
CA LYS A 2 24.73 7.53 0.30
C LYS A 2 23.74 6.76 1.18
N LEU A 3 22.78 7.46 1.78
CA LEU A 3 21.63 6.81 2.42
C LEU A 3 20.89 6.11 1.29
N VAL A 4 21.13 4.82 1.11
CA VAL A 4 20.24 3.98 0.32
C VAL A 4 19.07 3.76 1.26
N THR A 5 18.05 4.61 1.16
CA THR A 5 16.75 4.30 1.75
C THR A 5 16.29 3.08 1.00
N GLU A 6 16.52 1.88 1.56
CA GLU A 6 15.94 0.66 1.01
C GLU A 6 14.43 0.89 1.03
N ALA A 7 13.86 1.09 -0.16
CA ALA A 7 12.42 1.21 -0.30
C ALA A 7 11.86 -0.11 0.23
N HIS A 8 10.94 -0.03 1.18
CA HIS A 8 10.30 -1.21 1.77
C HIS A 8 9.83 -2.16 0.66
N ASP A 9 10.00 -3.47 0.83
CA ASP A 9 9.72 -4.49 -0.21
C ASP A 9 8.28 -4.47 -0.77
N LEU A 10 7.37 -3.79 -0.06
CA LEU A 10 6.00 -3.57 -0.51
C LEU A 10 5.87 -2.45 -1.56
N ILE A 11 6.76 -1.46 -1.57
CA ILE A 11 6.65 -0.31 -2.47
C ILE A 11 6.74 -0.81 -3.92
N GLY A 12 5.73 -0.43 -4.72
CA GLY A 12 5.59 -0.86 -6.11
C GLY A 12 4.81 -2.17 -6.29
N LYS A 13 4.48 -2.90 -5.23
CA LYS A 13 3.63 -4.09 -5.33
C LYS A 13 2.17 -3.72 -5.57
N SER A 14 1.51 -4.51 -6.42
CA SER A 14 0.07 -4.47 -6.61
C SER A 14 -0.60 -5.20 -5.44
N VAL A 15 -1.68 -4.62 -4.92
CA VAL A 15 -2.40 -5.11 -3.76
C VAL A 15 -3.90 -4.95 -3.94
N TYR A 16 -4.67 -5.86 -3.33
CA TYR A 16 -6.02 -5.59 -2.90
C TYR A 16 -5.97 -4.86 -1.56
N PHE A 17 -6.79 -3.83 -1.37
CA PHE A 17 -6.86 -3.11 -0.10
C PHE A 17 -8.31 -2.95 0.34
N GLN A 18 -8.56 -3.13 1.64
CA GLN A 18 -9.91 -3.12 2.18
C GLN A 18 -10.49 -1.69 2.23
N THR A 19 -11.64 -1.47 1.58
CA THR A 19 -12.35 -0.18 1.58
C THR A 19 -13.53 -0.17 2.57
N ASP A 20 -14.13 -1.34 2.81
CA ASP A 20 -15.12 -1.59 3.86
C ASP A 20 -15.10 -3.07 4.30
N HIS A 21 -16.00 -3.51 5.20
CA HIS A 21 -16.01 -4.88 5.72
C HIS A 21 -16.16 -5.99 4.66
N THR A 22 -16.67 -5.68 3.47
CA THR A 22 -16.95 -6.65 2.40
C THR A 22 -16.42 -6.24 1.02
N SER A 23 -15.84 -5.05 0.91
CA SER A 23 -15.35 -4.47 -0.34
C SER A 23 -13.86 -4.22 -0.29
N TYR A 24 -13.23 -4.42 -1.45
CA TYR A 24 -11.80 -4.25 -1.66
C TYR A 24 -11.59 -3.43 -2.94
N GLY A 25 -10.57 -2.57 -2.94
CA GLY A 25 -10.05 -1.89 -4.12
C GLY A 25 -8.76 -2.53 -4.59
N GLU A 26 -8.35 -2.24 -5.83
CA GLU A 26 -7.05 -2.61 -6.38
C GLU A 26 -6.15 -1.40 -6.46
N GLY A 27 -4.86 -1.55 -6.14
CA GLY A 27 -3.92 -0.46 -6.28
C GLY A 27 -2.48 -0.88 -6.13
N GLN A 28 -1.59 0.11 -6.14
CA GLN A 28 -0.16 -0.09 -5.95
C GLN A 28 0.32 0.62 -4.69
N VAL A 29 1.12 -0.04 -3.86
CA VAL A 29 1.72 0.60 -2.68
C VAL A 29 2.75 1.63 -3.13
N ILE A 30 2.57 2.89 -2.68
CA ILE A 30 3.46 4.01 -3.02
C ILE A 30 4.23 4.55 -1.82
N GLU A 31 3.84 4.19 -0.59
CA GLU A 31 4.49 4.62 0.64
C GLU A 31 4.24 3.60 1.76
N VAL A 32 5.24 3.38 2.62
CA VAL A 32 5.13 2.53 3.82
C VAL A 32 5.73 3.28 5.00
N HIS A 33 5.00 3.31 6.11
CA HIS A 33 5.42 3.83 7.41
C HIS A 33 5.46 2.67 8.41
N GLU A 34 6.55 1.90 8.40
CA GLU A 34 6.70 0.68 9.22
C GLU A 34 6.51 0.95 10.72
N ALA A 35 7.04 2.07 11.23
CA ALA A 35 6.91 2.44 12.64
C ALA A 35 5.46 2.67 13.09
N GLN A 36 4.54 2.90 12.15
CA GLN A 36 3.12 3.13 12.41
C GLN A 36 2.23 2.00 11.88
N ASP A 37 2.80 0.97 11.25
CA ASP A 37 2.08 -0.09 10.55
C ASP A 37 1.09 0.46 9.51
N VAL A 38 1.50 1.47 8.73
CA VAL A 38 0.61 2.16 7.78
C VAL A 38 1.18 2.15 6.38
N VAL A 39 0.32 1.93 5.37
CA VAL A 39 0.66 2.06 3.96
C VAL A 39 -0.17 3.13 3.28
N THR A 40 0.38 3.68 2.20
CA THR A 40 -0.39 4.45 1.22
C THR A 40 -0.45 3.66 -0.08
N VAL A 41 -1.65 3.40 -0.57
CA VAL A 41 -1.94 2.74 -1.85
C VAL A 41 -2.48 3.78 -2.83
N LEU A 42 -1.97 3.76 -4.06
CA LEU A 42 -2.56 4.47 -5.19
C LEU A 42 -3.57 3.53 -5.86
N GLU A 43 -4.84 3.86 -5.75
CA GLU A 43 -5.93 3.10 -6.35
C GLU A 43 -5.85 3.17 -7.88
N LYS A 44 -6.09 2.04 -8.55
CA LYS A 44 -5.83 1.80 -9.96
C LYS A 44 -6.78 2.56 -10.90
N ASP A 45 -8.06 2.64 -10.59
CA ASP A 45 -9.09 3.17 -11.49
C ASP A 45 -9.30 4.68 -11.35
N THR A 46 -9.21 5.19 -10.13
CA THR A 46 -9.48 6.58 -9.77
C THR A 46 -8.22 7.38 -9.54
N GLY A 47 -7.07 6.72 -9.30
CA GLY A 47 -5.84 7.38 -8.86
C GLY A 47 -5.97 8.00 -7.46
N ALA A 48 -7.03 7.67 -6.71
CA ALA A 48 -7.18 8.11 -5.34
C ALA A 48 -6.11 7.48 -4.45
N ARG A 49 -5.73 8.19 -3.40
CA ARG A 49 -4.82 7.66 -2.38
C ARG A 49 -5.64 7.06 -1.26
N TRP A 50 -5.45 5.78 -1.02
CA TRP A 50 -5.94 5.12 0.16
C TRP A 50 -4.83 5.01 1.19
N LYS A 51 -5.15 5.22 2.46
CA LYS A 51 -4.21 5.10 3.58
C LYS A 51 -4.83 4.22 4.66
N GLY A 52 -4.13 3.18 5.06
CA GLY A 52 -4.63 2.22 6.05
C GLY A 52 -3.52 1.33 6.60
N SER A 53 -3.89 0.37 7.43
CA SER A 53 -2.93 -0.57 8.04
C SER A 53 -2.37 -1.53 7.00
N MET A 54 -1.13 -1.98 7.22
CA MET A 54 -0.48 -3.04 6.44
C MET A 54 -1.27 -4.35 6.47
N ASP A 55 -2.03 -4.63 7.54
CA ASP A 55 -2.88 -5.83 7.66
C ASP A 55 -4.13 -5.78 6.78
N HIS A 56 -4.48 -4.61 6.24
CA HIS A 56 -5.67 -4.42 5.39
C HIS A 56 -5.36 -4.53 3.90
N ILE A 57 -4.15 -4.93 3.54
CA ILE A 57 -3.74 -5.16 2.16
C ILE A 57 -3.36 -6.62 1.91
N GLU A 58 -3.67 -7.13 0.73
CA GLU A 58 -3.27 -8.45 0.25
C GLU A 58 -2.47 -8.29 -1.04
N ILE A 59 -1.27 -8.84 -1.10
CA ILE A 59 -0.41 -8.75 -2.29
C ILE A 59 -1.00 -9.62 -3.40
N THR A 60 -1.18 -9.04 -4.58
CA THR A 60 -1.54 -9.76 -5.80
C THR A 60 -0.27 -10.04 -6.58
N ASP A 61 0.11 -11.31 -6.71
CA ASP A 61 1.28 -11.76 -7.49
C ASP A 61 1.06 -11.55 -9.01
#